data_AF-A0A3D1TQP1-F1
#
_entry.id   AF-A0A3D1TQP1-F1
#
_cell.length_a   1.000
_cell.length_b   1.000
_cell.length_c   1.000
_cell.angle_alpha   90.00
_cell.angle_beta   90.00
_cell.angle_gamma   90.00
#
_symmetry.space_group_name_H-M   'P 1'
#
loop_
_entity.id
_entity.type
_entity.pdbx_description
1 polymer ?
#
loop_
_entity_poly.entity_id
_entity_poly.type
_entity_poly.pdbx_seq_one_letter_code
_entity_poly.pdbx_strand_id
1 'polypeptide(L)' 'MEPQAGETPPDLRPAERLGAPIIHIELEDELELLRTSDSYGAADHAATTILKRPGIRVVLVALKAGGQMHEHHA' A
#
# COMPACT_ATOMS: atom_id res chain seq x y z
N MET A 1 1.31 52.80 -14.72
CA MET A 1 2.39 51.81 -14.59
C MET A 1 1.69 50.49 -14.32
N GLU A 2 1.45 49.71 -15.37
CA GLU A 2 0.70 48.45 -15.28
C GLU A 2 1.69 47.29 -15.12
N PRO A 3 1.49 46.35 -14.17
CA PRO A 3 2.26 45.14 -14.12
C PRO A 3 1.66 44.04 -15.02
N GLN A 4 2.57 43.17 -15.42
CA GLN A 4 2.61 42.36 -16.62
C GLN A 4 1.84 41.03 -16.49
N ALA A 5 1.27 40.59 -17.61
CA ALA A 5 0.67 39.28 -17.79
C ALA A 5 1.71 38.15 -17.73
N GLY A 6 1.28 36.98 -17.23
CA GLY A 6 1.91 35.71 -17.58
C GLY A 6 2.43 34.88 -16.41
N GLU A 7 1.58 34.52 -15.46
CA GLU A 7 1.81 33.32 -14.66
C GLU A 7 0.61 32.40 -14.84
N THR A 8 0.72 31.49 -15.81
CA THR A 8 -0.22 30.37 -15.96
C THR A 8 -0.13 29.55 -14.68
N PRO A 9 -1.22 29.36 -13.92
CA PRO A 9 -1.19 28.49 -12.75
C PRO A 9 -0.76 27.07 -13.21
N PRO A 10 -0.02 26.33 -12.38
CA PRO A 10 0.44 24.99 -12.73
C PRO A 10 -0.76 24.18 -13.20
N ASP A 11 -0.62 23.55 -14.37
CA ASP A 11 -1.57 22.60 -14.94
C ASP A 11 -1.95 21.56 -13.86
N LEU A 12 -3.04 21.84 -13.14
CA LEU A 12 -3.78 20.86 -12.38
C LEU A 12 -4.47 19.98 -13.41
N ARG A 13 -3.67 19.13 -14.06
CA ARG A 13 -4.15 18.03 -14.89
C ARG A 13 -5.29 17.40 -14.10
N PRO A 14 -6.54 17.40 -14.63
CA PRO A 14 -7.63 16.74 -13.97
C PRO A 14 -7.15 15.33 -13.67
N ALA A 15 -7.19 14.92 -12.40
CA ALA A 15 -6.85 13.56 -12.01
C ALA A 15 -7.59 12.65 -13.00
N GLU A 16 -6.84 11.96 -13.87
CA GLU A 16 -7.43 11.11 -14.89
C GLU A 16 -8.41 10.23 -14.16
N ARG A 17 -9.68 10.35 -14.54
CA ARG A 17 -10.77 9.70 -13.83
C ARG A 17 -10.57 8.21 -14.05
N LEU A 18 -9.81 7.57 -13.17
CA LEU A 18 -9.57 6.15 -13.15
C LEU A 18 -10.96 5.51 -13.22
N GLY A 19 -11.30 4.94 -14.38
CA GLY A 19 -12.58 4.27 -14.59
C GLY A 19 -12.71 2.99 -13.75
N ALA A 20 -11.67 2.67 -12.99
CA ALA A 20 -11.59 1.57 -12.04
C ALA A 20 -11.73 2.09 -10.60
N PRO A 21 -12.38 1.34 -9.70
CA PRO A 21 -12.49 1.69 -8.30
C PRO A 21 -11.08 1.80 -7.68
N ILE A 22 -10.77 2.96 -7.11
CA ILE A 22 -9.55 3.17 -6.33
C ILE A 22 -9.76 2.52 -4.96
N ILE A 23 -8.92 1.54 -4.64
CA ILE A 23 -8.93 0.88 -3.33
C ILE A 23 -7.93 1.62 -2.46
N HIS A 24 -8.43 2.21 -1.37
CA HIS A 24 -7.60 2.82 -0.34
C HIS A 24 -7.32 1.78 0.73
N ILE A 25 -6.06 1.69 1.16
CA ILE A 25 -5.61 0.78 2.21
C ILE A 25 -4.82 1.62 3.19
N GLU A 26 -5.29 1.69 4.45
CA GLU A 26 -4.55 2.31 5.54
C GLU A 26 -3.44 1.36 5.98
N LEU A 27 -2.27 1.52 5.37
CA LEU A 27 -1.16 0.56 5.51
C LEU A 27 -0.68 0.43 6.96
N GLU A 28 -0.74 1.52 7.72
CA GLU A 28 -0.26 1.52 9.11
C GLU A 28 -1.18 0.75 10.04
N ASP A 29 -2.49 0.81 9.81
CA ASP A 29 -3.47 0.01 10.54
C ASP A 29 -3.27 -1.48 10.23
N GLU A 30 -3.09 -1.83 8.95
CA GLU A 30 -2.81 -3.20 8.52
C GLU A 30 -1.48 -3.74 9.10
N LEU A 31 -0.46 -2.88 9.20
CA LEU A 31 0.82 -3.22 9.79
C LEU A 31 0.71 -3.44 11.31
N GLU A 32 -0.03 -2.58 12.02
CA GLU A 32 -0.26 -2.71 13.46
C GLU A 32 -1.04 -4.00 13.77
N LEU A 33 -2.10 -4.28 13.00
CA LEU A 33 -2.85 -5.54 13.10
C LEU A 33 -1.96 -6.75 12.83
N LEU A 34 -1.11 -6.68 11.81
CA LEU A 34 -0.20 -7.77 11.49
C LEU A 34 0.83 -8.00 12.61
N ARG A 35 1.38 -6.93 13.20
CA ARG A 35 2.37 -7.01 14.29
C ARG A 35 1.79 -7.48 15.61
N THR A 36 0.51 -7.17 15.87
CA THR A 36 -0.21 -7.62 17.08
C THR A 36 -0.77 -9.04 16.94
N SER A 37 -0.76 -9.62 15.74
CA SER A 37 -1.22 -10.99 15.50
C SER A 37 -0.33 -12.05 16.17
N ASP A 38 -0.96 -13.14 16.63
CA ASP A 38 -0.27 -14.30 17.19
C ASP A 38 0.71 -14.93 16.18
N SER A 39 0.39 -14.84 14.88
CA SER A 39 1.26 -15.34 13.81
C SER A 39 2.59 -14.59 13.76
N TYR A 40 2.58 -13.26 13.99
CA TYR A 40 3.82 -12.50 14.10
C TYR A 40 4.57 -12.81 15.39
N GLY A 41 3.86 -13.11 16.49
CA GLY A 41 4.48 -13.60 17.72
C GLY A 41 5.24 -14.92 17.52
N ALA A 42 4.58 -15.90 16.89
CA ALA A 42 5.03 -17.30 16.83
C ALA A 42 6.07 -17.63 15.74
N ALA A 43 6.21 -16.79 14.70
CA ALA A 43 7.07 -17.07 13.55
C ALA A 43 8.09 -15.94 13.28
N ASP A 44 9.05 -16.20 12.38
CA ASP A 44 10.04 -15.21 11.92
C ASP A 44 9.44 -14.16 10.97
N HIS A 45 8.24 -14.45 10.45
CA HIS A 45 7.48 -13.58 9.58
C HIS A 45 5.98 -13.81 9.77
N ALA A 46 5.17 -12.80 9.46
CA ALA A 46 3.73 -12.94 9.31
C ALA A 46 3.29 -12.30 8.00
N ALA A 47 2.24 -12.84 7.40
CA ALA A 47 1.69 -12.34 6.16
C ALA A 47 0.16 -12.23 6.26
N THR A 48 -0.39 -11.15 5.74
CA THR A 48 -1.84 -10.97 5.59
C THR A 48 -2.19 -10.53 4.18
N THR A 49 -3.34 -10.95 3.68
CA THR A 49 -3.82 -10.55 2.36
C THR A 49 -4.68 -9.30 2.49
N ILE A 50 -4.12 -8.16 2.08
CA ILE A 50 -4.80 -6.85 2.11
C ILE A 50 -5.68 -6.63 0.87
N LEU A 51 -5.46 -7.39 -0.22
CA LEU A 51 -6.33 -7.37 -1.39
C LEU A 51 -6.39 -8.72 -2.08
N LYS A 52 -7.61 -9.15 -2.44
CA LYS A 52 -7.84 -10.30 -3.31
C LYS A 52 -8.86 -9.96 -4.40
N ARG A 53 -8.44 -10.07 -5.65
CA ARG A 53 -9.26 -9.88 -6.86
C ARG A 53 -8.92 -10.99 -7.88
N PRO A 54 -9.78 -11.24 -8.88
CA PRO A 54 -9.44 -12.15 -9.96
C PRO A 54 -8.13 -11.73 -10.63
N GLY A 55 -7.14 -12.62 -10.68
CA GLY A 55 -5.83 -12.37 -11.30
C GLY A 55 -4.85 -11.52 -10.49
N ILE A 56 -5.22 -10.97 -9.33
CA ILE A 56 -4.30 -10.20 -8.49
C ILE A 56 -4.57 -10.40 -6.99
N ARG A 57 -3.50 -10.64 -6.24
CA ARG A 57 -3.50 -10.70 -4.78
C ARG A 57 -2.37 -9.80 -4.27
N VAL A 58 -2.68 -8.95 -3.30
CA VAL A 58 -1.69 -8.13 -2.59
C VAL A 58 -1.59 -8.66 -1.17
N VAL A 59 -0.36 -8.95 -0.76
CA VAL A 59 -0.03 -9.52 0.54
C VAL A 59 0.94 -8.57 1.23
N LEU A 60 0.60 -8.18 2.45
CA LEU A 60 1.50 -7.48 3.35
C LEU A 60 2.28 -8.52 4.16
N VAL A 61 3.61 -8.43 4.13
CA VAL A 61 4.49 -9.33 4.88
C VAL A 61 5.31 -8.50 5.86
N ALA A 62 5.22 -8.84 7.14
CA ALA A 62 6.08 -8.31 8.18
C ALA A 62 7.15 -9.35 8.54
N LEU A 63 8.41 -8.97 8.37
CA LEU A 63 9.58 -9.78 8.71
C LEU A 63 10.20 -9.24 10.00
N LYS A 64 10.51 -10.14 10.94
CA LYS A 64 11.33 -9.76 12.09
C LYS A 64 12.76 -9.47 11.62
N ALA A 65 13.51 -8.70 12.41
CA ALA A 65 14.92 -8.49 12.15
C ALA A 65 15.66 -9.84 12.12
N GLY A 66 16.30 -10.17 10.99
CA GLY A 66 16.93 -11.47 10.77
C GLY A 66 15.97 -12.62 10.42
N GLY A 67 14.67 -12.36 10.40
CA GLY A 67 13.65 -13.33 10.00
C GLY A 67 13.73 -13.62 8.50
N GLN A 68 13.59 -14.90 8.14
CA GLN A 68 13.63 -15.34 6.75
C GLN A 68 12.23 -15.71 6.27
N MET A 69 11.88 -15.23 5.09
CA MET A 69 10.75 -15.77 4.33
C MET A 69 11.26 -17.04 3.65
N HIS A 70 11.02 -18.19 4.28
CA HIS A 70 11.25 -19.47 3.62
C HIS A 70 10.40 -19.55 2.36
N GLU A 71 10.87 -20.27 1.34
CA GLU A 71 10.25 -20.37 0.02
C GLU A 71 8.74 -20.61 0.14
N HIS A 72 7.97 -19.56 -0.15
CA HIS A 72 6.51 -19.56 0.03
C HIS A 72 5.87 -19.52 -1.35
N HIS A 73 5.22 -20.61 -1.74
CA HIS A 73 4.36 -20.63 -2.91
C HIS A 73 3.06 -19.87 -2.57
N ALA A 74 2.77 -18.80 -3.32
CA ALA A 74 1.61 -17.92 -3.14
C ALA A 74 0.37 -18.41 -3.91
#